data_AF-A0A7Y5TPP1-F1
#
_entry.id   AF-A0A7Y5TPP1-F1
#
_cell.length_a   1.000
_cell.length_b   1.000
_cell.length_c   1.000
_cell.angle_alpha   90.00
_cell.angle_beta   90.00
_cell.angle_gamma   90.00
#
_symmetry.space_group_name_H-M   'P 1'
#
loop_
_entity.id
_entity.type
_entity.pdbx_description
1 polymer ?
#
loop_
_entity_poly.entity_id
_entity_poly.type
_entity_poly.pdbx_seq_one_letter_code
_entity_poly.pdbx_strand_id
1 'polypeptide(L)' 'MTQDERAQFTEEEQRALREAVAAGQDPVCPRCGVRMTMRGVGGGSFGLGYARKREWLICPRCRRSAIFDVKRGTRT' A
#
# COMPACT_ATOMS: atom_id res chain seq x y z
N MET A 1 -4.82 2.54 27.26
CA MET A 1 -4.87 2.91 25.84
C MET A 1 -3.66 2.31 25.13
N THR A 2 -3.72 1.05 24.74
CA THR A 2 -2.62 0.33 24.08
C THR A 2 -2.87 0.32 22.58
N GLN A 3 -2.06 1.04 21.82
CA GLN A 3 -2.16 1.18 20.36
C GLN A 3 -1.78 -0.09 19.57
N ASP A 4 -1.43 -1.20 20.24
CA ASP A 4 -0.82 -2.38 19.61
C ASP A 4 -1.80 -3.45 19.11
N GLU A 5 -3.12 -3.23 19.25
CA GLU A 5 -4.16 -4.11 18.68
C GLU A 5 -4.66 -3.65 17.30
N ARG A 6 -4.11 -2.57 16.74
CA ARG A 6 -4.53 -2.13 15.41
C ARG A 6 -3.97 -3.08 14.37
N ALA A 7 -4.85 -3.82 13.71
CA ALA A 7 -4.55 -4.60 12.51
C ALA A 7 -4.03 -3.74 11.33
N GLN A 8 -4.05 -2.40 11.48
CA GLN A 8 -3.64 -1.41 10.50
C GLN A 8 -2.27 -0.82 10.86
N PHE A 9 -1.47 -0.51 9.85
CA PHE A 9 -0.24 0.27 10.02
C PHE A 9 -0.55 1.69 10.52
N THR A 10 0.33 2.28 11.34
CA THR A 10 0.22 3.69 11.71
C THR A 10 0.41 4.59 10.48
N GLU A 11 0.06 5.87 10.59
CA GLU A 11 0.22 6.83 9.49
C GLU A 11 1.68 6.98 9.05
N GLU A 12 2.61 6.94 10.01
CA GLU A 12 4.05 6.99 9.76
C GLU A 12 4.55 5.74 9.03
N GLU A 13 4.08 4.55 9.46
CA GLU A 13 4.38 3.28 8.79
C GLU A 13 3.82 3.25 7.36
N GLN A 14 2.59 3.72 7.18
CA GLN A 14 1.97 3.85 5.85
C GLN A 14 2.69 4.88 4.97
N ARG A 15 3.28 5.94 5.55
CA ARG A 15 4.09 6.92 4.81
C ARG A 15 5.37 6.27 4.29
N ALA A 16 6.12 5.58 5.14
CA ALA A 16 7.34 4.87 4.75
C ALA A 16 7.08 3.82 3.64
N LEU A 17 5.98 3.07 3.75
CA LEU A 17 5.57 2.13 2.71
C LEU A 17 5.24 2.82 1.38
N ARG A 18 4.52 3.95 1.42
CA ARG A 18 4.20 4.74 0.22
C ARG A 18 5.44 5.33 -0.43
N GLU A 19 6.39 5.83 0.35
CA GLU A 19 7.65 6.38 -0.17
C GLU A 19 8.49 5.30 -0.86
N ALA A 20 8.62 4.12 -0.26
CA ALA A 20 9.32 2.99 -0.87
C ALA A 20 8.70 2.60 -2.22
N VAL A 21 7.37 2.50 -2.28
CA VAL A 21 6.65 2.21 -3.52
C VAL A 21 6.80 3.33 -4.56
N ALA A 22 6.68 4.60 -4.14
CA ALA A 22 6.83 5.75 -5.02
C ALA A 22 8.26 5.85 -5.59
N ALA A 23 9.27 5.41 -4.84
CA ALA A 23 10.64 5.29 -5.29
C ALA A 23 10.89 4.05 -6.19
N GLY A 24 9.88 3.21 -6.42
CA GLY A 24 10.01 1.97 -7.19
C GLY A 24 10.76 0.86 -6.46
N GLN A 25 10.92 0.97 -5.14
CA GLN A 25 11.58 -0.03 -4.30
C GLN A 25 10.58 -1.07 -3.78
N ASP A 26 11.07 -2.29 -3.50
CA ASP A 26 10.28 -3.32 -2.83
C ASP A 26 9.96 -2.90 -1.39
N PRO A 27 8.68 -2.65 -1.02
CA PRO A 27 8.35 -2.21 0.32
C PRO A 27 8.57 -3.32 1.34
N VAL A 28 9.22 -2.97 2.46
CA VAL A 28 9.49 -3.87 3.58
C VAL A 28 8.57 -3.52 4.74
N CYS A 29 8.02 -4.54 5.40
CA CYS A 29 7.15 -4.34 6.56
C CYS A 29 7.94 -3.72 7.72
N PRO A 30 7.59 -2.52 8.21
CA PRO A 30 8.34 -1.83 9.27
C PRO A 30 8.32 -2.57 10.62
N ARG A 31 7.36 -3.48 10.82
CA ARG A 31 7.26 -4.31 12.03
C ARG A 31 8.02 -5.63 11.93
N CYS A 32 8.06 -6.22 10.74
CA CYS A 32 8.56 -7.59 10.56
C CYS A 32 9.91 -7.67 9.85
N GLY A 33 10.33 -6.59 9.17
CA GLY A 33 11.53 -6.57 8.33
C GLY A 33 11.45 -7.46 7.09
N VAL A 34 10.27 -8.00 6.76
CA VAL A 34 10.07 -8.87 5.60
C VAL A 34 9.50 -8.09 4.43
N ARG A 35 9.86 -8.50 3.20
CA ARG A 35 9.32 -7.94 1.97
C ARG A 35 7.80 -8.15 1.92
N MET A 36 7.07 -7.08 1.60
CA MET A 36 5.62 -7.11 1.45
C MET A 36 5.23 -7.57 0.06
N THR A 37 4.08 -8.23 -0.04
CA THR A 37 3.49 -8.61 -1.31
C THR A 37 2.68 -7.44 -1.84
N MET A 38 3.09 -6.91 -2.99
CA MET A 38 2.37 -5.85 -3.70
C MET A 38 1.35 -6.45 -4.66
N ARG A 39 0.10 -6.02 -4.56
CA ARG A 39 -0.99 -6.39 -5.48
C ARG A 39 -1.62 -5.13 -6.04
N GLY A 40 -1.57 -4.98 -7.36
CA GLY A 40 -2.34 -3.96 -8.05
C GLY A 40 -3.83 -4.24 -7.89
N VAL A 41 -4.53 -3.40 -7.14
CA VAL A 41 -5.99 -3.38 -7.03
C VAL A 41 -6.48 -2.32 -8.03
N GLY A 42 -6.63 -2.74 -9.28
CA GLY A 42 -7.17 -1.91 -10.35
C GLY A 42 -8.02 -2.78 -11.27
N GLY A 43 -9.29 -2.40 -11.46
CA GLY A 43 -10.17 -3.14 -12.37
C GLY A 43 -11.65 -3.06 -12.02
N GLY A 44 -12.18 -1.86 -11.78
CA GLY A 44 -13.62 -1.65 -11.99
C GLY A 44 -13.85 -1.55 -13.50
N SER A 45 -14.53 -2.56 -14.05
CA SER A 45 -15.08 -2.74 -15.40
C SER A 45 -14.57 -1.84 -16.54
N PHE A 46 -14.12 -2.50 -17.62
CA PHE A 46 -14.15 -2.02 -19.01
C PHE A 46 -15.21 -0.92 -19.21
N GLY A 47 -14.80 0.35 -19.40
CA GLY A 47 -15.70 1.39 -19.93
C GLY A 47 -15.96 2.66 -19.12
N LEU A 48 -15.47 2.81 -17.88
CA LEU A 48 -15.64 4.06 -17.12
C LEU A 48 -14.27 4.73 -16.93
N GLY A 49 -14.06 5.88 -17.59
CA GLY A 49 -12.77 6.58 -17.80
C GLY A 49 -11.95 7.00 -16.55
N TYR A 50 -12.32 6.57 -15.34
CA TYR A 50 -11.66 6.89 -14.08
C TYR A 50 -11.15 5.64 -13.33
N ALA A 51 -10.50 4.69 -14.01
CA ALA A 51 -9.85 3.58 -13.31
C ALA A 51 -8.78 4.08 -12.31
N ARG A 52 -9.14 4.12 -11.02
CA ARG A 52 -8.22 4.34 -9.90
C ARG A 52 -7.27 3.15 -9.86
N LYS A 53 -5.97 3.43 -9.97
CA LYS A 53 -4.93 2.43 -9.74
C LYS A 53 -4.66 2.45 -8.25
N ARG A 54 -5.08 1.41 -7.53
CA ARG A 54 -4.71 1.25 -6.12
C ARG A 54 -3.65 0.17 -6.03
N GLU A 55 -2.75 0.34 -5.09
CA GLU A 55 -1.83 -0.70 -4.69
C GLU A 55 -2.20 -1.20 -3.31
N TRP A 56 -2.19 -2.51 -3.17
CA TRP A 56 -2.44 -3.21 -1.93
C TRP A 56 -1.19 -3.96 -1.54
N LEU A 57 -0.56 -3.52 -0.46
CA LEU A 57 0.57 -4.21 0.18
C LEU A 57 0.04 -5.10 1.29
N ILE A 58 0.46 -6.35 1.31
CA ILE A 58 0.17 -7.29 2.41
C ILE A 58 1.46 -7.93 2.92
N CYS A 59 1.66 -7.91 4.24
CA CYS A 59 2.78 -8.59 4.87
C CYS A 59 2.44 -10.08 5.06
N PRO A 60 3.24 -11.02 4.53
CA PRO A 60 2.96 -12.45 4.69
C PRO A 60 3.13 -12.95 6.14
N ARG A 61 3.87 -12.22 6.98
CA ARG A 61 4.18 -12.62 8.37
C ARG A 61 3.12 -12.14 9.36
N CYS A 62 2.86 -10.84 9.42
CA CYS A 62 1.87 -10.27 10.35
C CYS A 62 0.47 -10.13 9.74
N ARG A 63 0.30 -10.42 8.44
CA ARG A 63 -0.97 -10.33 7.68
C ARG A 63 -1.59 -8.92 7.66
N ARG A 64 -0.86 -7.91 8.16
CA ARG A 64 -1.25 -6.51 8.06
C ARG A 64 -1.16 -6.08 6.62
N SER A 65 -2.10 -5.23 6.23
CA SER A 65 -2.16 -4.73 4.88
C SER A 65 -2.33 -3.22 4.85
N ALA A 66 -1.70 -2.58 3.87
CA ALA A 66 -1.87 -1.19 3.54
C ALA A 66 -2.39 -1.10 2.11
N ILE A 67 -3.46 -0.34 1.89
CA ILE A 67 -3.95 -0.04 0.54
C ILE A 67 -3.86 1.47 0.32
N PHE A 68 -3.32 1.88 -0.81
CA PHE A 68 -3.22 3.29 -1.17
C PHE A 68 -3.52 3.49 -2.65
N ASP A 69 -4.05 4.66 -2.97
CA ASP A 69 -4.35 5.07 -4.34
C ASP A 69 -3.06 5.59 -4.98
N VAL A 70 -2.55 4.85 -5.96
CA VAL A 70 -1.47 5.31 -6.84
C VAL A 70 -2.12 6.28 -7.81
N LYS A 71 -2.17 7.57 -7.45
CA LYS A 71 -2.64 8.60 -8.38
C LYS A 71 -1.88 8.42 -9.70
N ARG A 72 -2.65 8.28 -10.80
CA ARG A 72 -2.13 8.45 -12.15
C ARG A 72 -1.34 9.75 -12.19
N GLY A 73 -0.12 9.69 -12.72
CA GLY A 73 0.52 10.88 -13.29
C GLY A 73 -0.43 11.48 -14.31
N THR A 74 -1.02 12.62 -13.97
CA THR A 74 -1.67 13.62 -14.82
C THR A 74 -1.93 14.80 -13.88
N ARG A 75 -1.36 15.99 -14.03
CA ARG A 75 -0.98 16.77 -15.21
C ARG A 75 0.09 17.80 -14.76
N THR A 76 0.99 18.17 -15.66
CA THR A 76 1.91 19.35 -15.65
C THR A 76 1.74 20.35 -14.52
#